data_AF-A0A9D6IVU7-F1
#
_entry.id   AF-A0A9D6IVU7-F1
#
_cell.length_a   1.000
_cell.length_b   1.000
_cell.length_c   1.000
_cell.angle_alpha   90.00
_cell.angle_beta   90.00
_cell.angle_gamma   90.00
#
_symmetry.space_group_name_H-M   'P 1'
#
loop_
_entity.id
_entity.type
_entity.pdbx_description
1 polymer ?
#
loop_
_entity_poly.entity_id
_entity_poly.type
_entity_poly.pdbx_seq_one_letter_code
_entity_poly.pdbx_strand_id
1 'polypeptide(L)'
;MLFASLAISMLGQAQDTGEQFYKFKVGTRWVLESAEGGRLTTVTIKVVRVEESRVTVESSEMRPNRKEPKVETLVWSVNDGYLIWSEVKGEKTKDVFRLYKVGSKKGDTWKSPWGGGSDEVEVTHLGTEEVEVPAGKFADAVHVQMARSVKMGDQEVRMAVDFFLVPNVGLVKMELSSAKSKSTVLLKEIKKAE
;
A
#
# COMPACT_ATOMS: atom_id res chain seq x y z
N MET A 1 -47.21 -20.74 -27.24
CA MET A 1 -46.40 -19.51 -27.15
C MET A 1 -45.79 -19.47 -25.76
N LEU A 2 -44.49 -19.74 -25.63
CA LEU A 2 -43.74 -19.61 -24.38
C LEU A 2 -42.66 -18.56 -24.61
N PHE A 3 -42.79 -17.40 -23.96
CA PHE A 3 -41.74 -16.39 -23.89
C PHE A 3 -40.80 -16.75 -22.74
N ALA A 4 -39.57 -17.17 -23.07
CA ALA A 4 -38.49 -17.29 -22.11
C ALA A 4 -37.84 -15.90 -21.93
N SER A 5 -38.16 -15.23 -20.82
CA SER A 5 -37.50 -13.99 -20.43
C SER A 5 -36.08 -14.27 -19.95
N LEU A 6 -35.10 -13.95 -20.80
CA LEU A 6 -33.68 -13.92 -20.47
C LEU A 6 -33.42 -12.63 -19.67
N ALA A 7 -33.50 -12.70 -18.34
CA ALA A 7 -33.08 -11.60 -17.47
C ALA A 7 -31.54 -11.53 -17.47
N ILE A 8 -30.98 -10.65 -18.30
CA ILE A 8 -29.56 -10.31 -18.28
C ILE A 8 -29.31 -9.47 -17.02
N SER A 9 -28.85 -10.12 -15.95
CA SER A 9 -28.32 -9.44 -14.78
C SER A 9 -27.03 -8.73 -15.18
N MET A 10 -27.14 -7.46 -15.57
CA MET A 10 -26.00 -6.54 -15.62
C MET A 10 -25.56 -6.22 -14.18
N LEU A 11 -24.93 -7.19 -13.53
CA LEU A 11 -24.07 -6.91 -12.39
C LEU A 11 -22.88 -6.14 -12.97
N GLY A 12 -22.97 -4.82 -12.92
CA GLY A 12 -21.87 -3.94 -13.26
C GLY A 12 -20.67 -4.35 -12.42
N GLN A 13 -19.67 -4.96 -13.07
CA GLN A 13 -18.38 -5.17 -12.43
C GLN A 13 -17.89 -3.81 -11.99
N ALA A 14 -17.68 -3.63 -10.69
CA ALA A 14 -17.05 -2.43 -10.17
C ALA A 14 -15.75 -2.25 -10.96
N GLN A 15 -15.68 -1.16 -11.73
CA GLN A 15 -14.50 -0.87 -12.53
C GLN A 15 -13.34 -0.65 -11.56
N ASP A 16 -12.31 -1.48 -11.67
CA ASP A 16 -11.08 -1.27 -10.92
C ASP A 16 -10.43 0.02 -11.44
N THR A 17 -10.44 1.05 -10.62
CA THR A 17 -9.81 2.35 -10.92
C THR A 17 -8.54 2.56 -10.10
N GLY A 18 -8.23 1.66 -9.17
CA GLY A 18 -7.23 1.85 -8.12
C GLY A 18 -7.66 2.83 -7.02
N GLU A 19 -8.66 3.69 -7.25
CA GLU A 19 -9.12 4.71 -6.29
C GLU A 19 -9.62 4.10 -4.98
N GLN A 20 -10.18 2.90 -5.03
CA GLN A 20 -10.64 2.16 -3.85
C GLN A 20 -9.55 1.92 -2.81
N PHE A 21 -8.27 1.99 -3.18
CA PHE A 21 -7.15 1.77 -2.26
C PHE A 21 -6.58 3.04 -1.64
N TYR A 22 -6.94 4.24 -2.11
CA TYR A 22 -6.30 5.48 -1.64
C TYR A 22 -7.21 6.72 -1.55
N LYS A 23 -8.32 6.77 -2.27
CA LYS A 23 -9.18 7.97 -2.38
C LYS A 23 -10.16 8.07 -1.21
N PHE A 24 -9.62 8.34 -0.03
CA PHE A 24 -10.38 8.46 1.22
C PHE A 24 -10.73 9.91 1.56
N LYS A 25 -11.81 10.12 2.32
CA LYS A 25 -12.22 11.46 2.79
C LYS A 25 -11.15 12.11 3.66
N VAL A 26 -11.03 13.44 3.58
CA VAL A 26 -10.21 14.26 4.48
C VAL A 26 -10.56 13.94 5.94
N GLY A 27 -9.54 13.74 6.77
CA GLY A 27 -9.70 13.33 8.18
C GLY A 27 -9.66 11.82 8.42
N THR A 28 -9.76 10.99 7.37
CA THR A 28 -9.55 9.55 7.51
C THR A 28 -8.14 9.29 8.05
N ARG A 29 -8.03 8.38 9.02
CA ARG A 29 -6.78 8.10 9.75
C ARG A 29 -6.53 6.59 9.86
N TRP A 30 -5.28 6.19 9.67
CA TRP A 30 -4.77 4.85 9.96
C TRP A 30 -3.74 4.90 11.07
N VAL A 31 -3.71 3.85 11.88
CA VAL A 31 -2.63 3.56 12.83
C VAL A 31 -2.03 2.21 12.44
N LEU A 32 -0.77 2.25 12.04
CA LEU A 32 0.04 1.09 11.68
C LEU A 32 1.09 0.87 12.76
N GLU A 33 1.34 -0.39 13.12
CA GLU A 33 2.30 -0.74 14.16
C GLU A 33 3.27 -1.82 13.68
N SER A 34 4.54 -1.69 14.07
CA SER A 34 5.54 -2.73 13.90
C SER A 34 6.28 -2.95 15.21
N ALA A 35 6.44 -4.21 15.62
CA ALA A 35 7.22 -4.59 16.78
C ALA A 35 8.48 -5.34 16.35
N GLU A 36 9.65 -4.84 16.71
CA GLU A 36 10.93 -5.48 16.42
C GLU A 36 11.77 -5.53 17.69
N GLY A 37 12.17 -6.72 18.14
CA GLY A 37 12.98 -6.88 19.37
C GLY A 37 12.34 -6.25 20.62
N GLY A 38 11.01 -6.34 20.75
CA GLY A 38 10.24 -5.75 21.86
C GLY A 38 10.04 -4.23 21.76
N ARG A 39 10.48 -3.59 20.67
CA ARG A 39 10.35 -2.16 20.43
C ARG A 39 9.19 -1.89 19.47
N LEU A 40 8.20 -1.12 19.92
CA LEU A 40 7.04 -0.74 19.14
C LEU A 40 7.30 0.57 18.37
N THR A 41 7.16 0.53 17.05
CA THR A 41 7.07 1.72 16.21
C THR A 41 5.63 1.89 15.76
N THR A 42 5.10 3.11 15.89
CA THR A 42 3.75 3.46 15.47
C THR A 42 3.82 4.48 14.35
N VAL A 43 3.11 4.21 13.25
CA VAL A 43 2.94 5.14 12.13
C VAL A 43 1.47 5.54 12.08
N THR A 44 1.20 6.83 12.25
CA THR A 44 -0.13 7.40 12.00
C THR A 44 -0.14 8.02 10.61
N ILE A 45 -1.11 7.64 9.77
CA ILE A 45 -1.34 8.27 8.46
C ILE A 45 -2.68 8.99 8.51
N LYS A 46 -2.76 10.23 8.04
CA LYS A 46 -3.99 11.02 8.00
C LYS A 46 -4.19 11.70 6.66
N VAL A 47 -5.39 11.58 6.08
CA VAL A 47 -5.74 12.36 4.88
C VAL A 47 -5.92 13.83 5.25
N VAL A 48 -5.17 14.69 4.58
CA VAL A 48 -5.19 16.15 4.81
C VAL A 48 -5.76 16.92 3.61
N ARG A 49 -5.67 16.37 2.40
CA ARG A 49 -6.25 16.95 1.19
C ARG A 49 -6.65 15.86 0.21
N VAL A 50 -7.77 16.07 -0.47
CA VAL A 50 -8.25 15.25 -1.58
C VAL A 50 -8.45 16.14 -2.78
N GLU A 51 -7.85 15.78 -3.90
CA GLU A 51 -8.02 16.39 -5.21
C GLU A 51 -8.54 15.31 -6.18
N GLU A 52 -8.87 15.70 -7.41
CA GLU A 52 -9.51 14.80 -8.37
C GLU A 52 -8.70 13.51 -8.62
N SER A 53 -7.39 13.62 -8.83
CA SER A 53 -6.51 12.49 -9.18
C SER A 53 -5.56 12.06 -8.06
N ARG A 54 -5.52 12.78 -6.93
CA ARG A 54 -4.55 12.53 -5.86
C ARG A 54 -5.08 12.84 -4.46
N VAL A 55 -4.48 12.21 -3.47
CA VAL A 55 -4.71 12.43 -2.05
C VAL A 55 -3.39 12.78 -1.39
N THR A 56 -3.37 13.86 -0.61
CA THR A 56 -2.24 14.18 0.26
C THR A 56 -2.50 13.60 1.64
N VAL A 57 -1.52 12.89 2.17
CA VAL A 57 -1.53 12.36 3.54
C VAL A 57 -0.34 12.88 4.33
N GLU A 58 -0.56 13.09 5.62
CA GLU A 58 0.50 13.29 6.59
C GLU A 58 0.80 11.95 7.27
N SER A 59 2.07 11.55 7.27
CA SER A 59 2.58 10.36 7.94
C SER A 59 3.42 10.77 9.14
N SER A 60 3.11 10.26 10.32
CA SER A 60 3.76 10.57 11.59
C SER A 60 4.28 9.29 12.22
N GLU A 61 5.60 9.11 12.24
CA GLU A 61 6.28 7.92 12.75
C GLU A 61 6.88 8.19 14.13
N MET A 62 6.38 7.48 15.15
CA MET A 62 6.92 7.46 16.50
C MET A 62 7.71 6.18 16.75
N ARG A 63 9.01 6.32 17.07
CA ARG A 63 9.88 5.22 17.50
C ARG A 63 10.08 5.29 19.02
N PRO A 64 10.36 4.17 19.72
CA PRO A 64 10.43 4.15 21.20
C PRO A 64 11.44 5.13 21.81
N ASN A 65 12.51 5.46 21.08
CA ASN A 65 13.60 6.30 21.58
C ASN A 65 13.55 7.75 21.05
N ARG A 66 12.47 8.15 20.37
CA ARG A 66 12.30 9.52 19.91
C ARG A 66 11.34 10.27 20.84
N LYS A 67 11.67 11.53 21.14
CA LYS A 67 10.78 12.42 21.90
C LYS A 67 9.64 12.95 21.05
N GLU A 68 9.88 13.14 19.76
CA GLU A 68 8.94 13.69 18.80
C GLU A 68 8.80 12.76 17.60
N PRO A 69 7.61 12.69 16.98
CA PRO A 69 7.43 11.89 15.79
C PRO A 69 8.18 12.51 14.61
N LYS A 70 8.66 11.67 13.70
CA LYS A 70 9.09 12.13 12.38
C LYS A 70 7.85 12.29 11.51
N VAL A 71 7.61 13.49 11.02
CA VAL A 71 6.46 13.81 10.17
C VAL A 71 6.91 13.97 8.73
N GLU A 72 6.18 13.35 7.81
CA GLU A 72 6.39 13.39 6.37
C GLU A 72 5.06 13.65 5.64
N THR A 73 5.14 14.31 4.49
CA THR A 73 4.00 14.46 3.59
C THR A 73 4.16 13.51 2.41
N LEU A 74 3.14 12.68 2.20
CA LEU A 74 3.06 11.77 1.06
C LEU A 74 1.89 12.17 0.17
N VAL A 75 2.01 11.81 -1.11
CA VAL A 75 0.93 11.92 -2.09
C VAL A 75 0.65 10.53 -2.62
N TRP A 76 -0.63 10.14 -2.59
CA TRP A 76 -1.14 8.93 -3.21
C TRP A 76 -1.94 9.32 -4.44
N SER A 77 -1.68 8.69 -5.57
CA SER A 77 -2.35 9.02 -6.82
C SER A 77 -2.48 7.80 -7.71
N VAL A 78 -3.40 7.85 -8.67
CA VAL A 78 -3.37 6.95 -9.82
C VAL A 78 -2.91 7.74 -11.04
N ASN A 79 -1.77 7.34 -11.59
CA ASN A 79 -1.22 7.92 -12.82
C ASN A 79 -0.69 6.80 -13.72
N ASP A 80 -0.91 6.92 -15.03
CA ASP A 80 -0.52 5.92 -16.04
C ASP A 80 -0.99 4.49 -15.73
N GLY A 81 -2.14 4.35 -15.04
CA GLY A 81 -2.69 3.06 -14.63
C GLY A 81 -2.00 2.43 -13.42
N TYR A 82 -1.21 3.19 -12.66
CA TYR A 82 -0.57 2.73 -11.42
C TYR A 82 -1.05 3.52 -10.21
N LEU A 83 -1.31 2.83 -9.11
CA LEU A 83 -1.34 3.44 -7.78
C LEU A 83 0.10 3.77 -7.37
N ILE A 84 0.38 5.07 -7.22
CA ILE A 84 1.69 5.61 -6.91
C ILE A 84 1.68 6.22 -5.51
N TRP A 85 2.71 5.90 -4.73
CA TRP A 85 3.07 6.61 -3.50
C TRP A 85 4.30 7.47 -3.75
N SER A 86 4.14 8.77 -3.52
CA SER A 86 5.19 9.76 -3.73
C SER A 86 5.48 10.52 -2.44
N GLU A 87 6.74 10.88 -2.24
CA GLU A 87 7.19 11.70 -1.10
C GLU A 87 7.31 13.16 -1.55
N VAL A 88 6.91 14.10 -0.70
CA VAL A 88 7.05 15.54 -0.94
C VAL A 88 8.25 16.08 -0.16
N LYS A 89 9.23 16.66 -0.88
CA LYS A 89 10.42 17.32 -0.31
C LYS A 89 10.53 18.74 -0.82
N GLY A 90 10.08 19.70 -0.01
CA GLY A 90 9.94 21.09 -0.44
C GLY A 90 8.96 21.17 -1.60
N GLU A 91 9.38 21.76 -2.72
CA GLU A 91 8.55 21.90 -3.93
C GLU A 91 8.58 20.67 -4.85
N LYS A 92 9.36 19.64 -4.50
CA LYS A 92 9.54 18.45 -5.35
C LYS A 92 8.70 17.28 -4.84
N THR A 93 7.98 16.63 -5.74
CA THR A 93 7.34 15.33 -5.50
C THR A 93 8.14 14.25 -6.19
N LYS A 94 8.42 13.15 -5.48
CA LYS A 94 9.21 12.03 -6.00
C LYS A 94 8.48 10.72 -5.78
N ASP A 95 8.27 9.97 -6.85
CA ASP A 95 7.66 8.65 -6.77
C ASP A 95 8.57 7.71 -5.98
N VAL A 96 8.01 7.14 -4.93
CA VAL A 96 8.70 6.18 -4.06
C VAL A 96 8.36 4.77 -4.53
N PHE A 97 7.09 4.52 -4.86
CA PHE A 97 6.59 3.22 -5.28
C PHE A 97 5.43 3.35 -6.27
N ARG A 98 5.44 2.51 -7.32
CA ARG A 98 4.26 2.10 -8.09
C ARG A 98 3.74 0.79 -7.48
N LEU A 99 2.80 0.89 -6.54
CA LEU A 99 2.38 -0.21 -5.67
C LEU A 99 1.37 -1.17 -6.28
N TYR A 100 0.52 -0.70 -7.17
CA TYR A 100 -0.50 -1.53 -7.79
C TYR A 100 -0.74 -1.06 -9.22
N LYS A 101 -0.89 -2.01 -10.14
CA LYS A 101 -1.27 -1.73 -11.52
C LYS A 101 -2.77 -1.99 -11.68
N VAL A 102 -3.52 -0.99 -12.10
CA VAL A 102 -4.96 -1.07 -12.32
C VAL A 102 -5.27 -2.18 -13.32
N GLY A 103 -6.21 -3.06 -12.96
CA GLY A 103 -6.62 -4.21 -13.75
C GLY A 103 -5.63 -5.37 -13.77
N SER A 104 -4.55 -5.31 -12.98
CA SER A 104 -3.59 -6.41 -12.88
C SER A 104 -4.20 -7.65 -12.24
N LYS A 105 -3.67 -8.80 -12.61
CA LYS A 105 -4.08 -10.12 -12.16
C LYS A 105 -2.90 -10.85 -11.54
N LYS A 106 -3.18 -11.94 -10.83
CA LYS A 106 -2.15 -12.84 -10.29
C LYS A 106 -1.14 -13.24 -11.37
N GLY A 107 0.14 -13.02 -11.08
CA GLY A 107 1.26 -13.30 -11.96
C GLY A 107 1.73 -12.11 -12.80
N ASP A 108 0.94 -11.04 -12.91
CA ASP A 108 1.35 -9.84 -13.62
C ASP A 108 2.53 -9.16 -12.91
N THR A 109 3.45 -8.62 -13.71
CA THR A 109 4.62 -7.90 -13.20
C THR A 109 4.75 -6.51 -13.82
N TRP A 110 5.40 -5.61 -13.08
CA TRP A 110 5.76 -4.26 -13.55
C TRP A 110 7.02 -3.75 -12.85
N LYS A 111 7.55 -2.62 -13.34
CA LYS A 111 8.70 -1.94 -12.73
C LYS A 111 8.25 -0.79 -11.84
N SER A 112 8.84 -0.69 -10.66
CA SER A 112 8.53 0.32 -9.66
C SER A 112 9.82 0.92 -9.10
N PRO A 113 9.89 2.25 -8.90
CA PRO A 113 10.99 2.85 -8.18
C PRO A 113 11.17 2.21 -6.80
N TRP A 114 12.41 2.20 -6.31
CA TRP A 114 12.71 1.75 -4.95
C TRP A 114 13.27 2.88 -4.10
N GLY A 115 12.50 3.33 -3.11
CA GLY A 115 12.96 4.36 -2.17
C GLY A 115 13.27 5.71 -2.86
N GLY A 116 12.59 5.99 -3.96
CA GLY A 116 12.85 7.16 -4.78
C GLY A 116 14.24 7.18 -5.42
N GLY A 117 14.93 6.06 -5.62
CA GLY A 117 16.16 6.03 -6.43
C GLY A 117 15.88 6.13 -7.93
N SER A 118 16.94 6.10 -8.75
CA SER A 118 16.83 5.73 -10.18
C SER A 118 16.65 4.22 -10.38
N ASP A 119 16.90 3.43 -9.33
CA ASP A 119 16.76 1.99 -9.36
C ASP A 119 15.29 1.61 -9.37
N GLU A 120 14.92 0.76 -10.34
CA GLU A 120 13.63 0.10 -10.38
C GLU A 120 13.75 -1.34 -9.90
N VAL A 121 12.72 -1.83 -9.24
CA VAL A 121 12.57 -3.22 -8.86
C VAL A 121 11.36 -3.83 -9.54
N GLU A 122 11.39 -5.15 -9.67
CA GLU A 122 10.23 -5.89 -10.15
C GLU A 122 9.19 -5.99 -9.05
N VAL A 123 7.95 -5.75 -9.45
CA VAL A 123 6.77 -5.90 -8.63
C VAL A 123 5.90 -6.98 -9.25
N THR A 124 5.36 -7.87 -8.42
CA THR A 124 4.49 -8.97 -8.85
C THR A 124 3.17 -8.92 -8.08
N HIS A 125 2.05 -9.04 -8.79
CA HIS A 125 0.75 -9.29 -8.16
C HIS A 125 0.64 -10.78 -7.81
N LEU A 126 0.60 -11.12 -6.52
CA LEU A 126 0.59 -12.51 -6.05
C LEU A 126 -0.81 -13.11 -5.89
N GLY A 127 -1.84 -12.28 -5.95
CA GLY A 127 -3.23 -12.71 -5.92
C GLY A 127 -4.02 -11.89 -4.91
N THR A 128 -5.18 -12.42 -4.53
CA THR A 128 -5.92 -11.97 -3.36
C THR A 128 -5.87 -13.06 -2.31
N GLU A 129 -5.77 -12.66 -1.05
CA GLU A 129 -5.82 -13.60 0.07
C GLU A 129 -6.51 -12.99 1.29
N GLU A 130 -6.87 -13.86 2.21
CA GLU A 130 -7.41 -13.48 3.50
C GLU A 130 -6.28 -12.99 4.42
N VAL A 131 -6.45 -11.81 5.02
CA VAL A 131 -5.49 -11.21 5.93
C VAL A 131 -6.18 -10.85 7.24
N GLU A 132 -5.63 -11.36 8.34
CA GLU A 132 -6.04 -11.01 9.70
C GLU A 132 -4.99 -10.11 10.35
N VAL A 133 -5.43 -8.95 10.85
CA VAL A 133 -4.63 -7.94 11.54
C VAL A 133 -5.41 -7.43 12.75
N PRO A 134 -4.79 -6.68 13.68
CA PRO A 134 -5.51 -6.20 14.86
C PRO A 134 -6.76 -5.34 14.56
N ALA A 135 -6.81 -4.66 13.41
CA ALA A 135 -7.99 -3.90 12.98
C ALA A 135 -9.15 -4.78 12.47
N GLY A 136 -8.93 -6.08 12.24
CA GLY A 136 -9.94 -7.01 11.78
C GLY A 136 -9.44 -8.01 10.74
N LYS A 137 -10.39 -8.70 10.13
CA LYS A 137 -10.17 -9.76 9.15
C LYS A 137 -10.72 -9.34 7.79
N PHE A 138 -9.90 -9.45 6.75
CA PHE A 138 -10.21 -9.00 5.39
C PHE A 138 -10.06 -10.16 4.40
N ALA A 139 -11.11 -10.51 3.67
CA ALA A 139 -11.12 -11.71 2.81
C ALA A 139 -10.40 -11.52 1.46
N ASP A 140 -10.32 -10.28 0.96
CA ASP A 140 -9.89 -9.97 -0.40
C ASP A 140 -8.73 -8.96 -0.43
N ALA A 141 -7.67 -9.22 0.36
CA ALA A 141 -6.48 -8.37 0.34
C ALA A 141 -5.65 -8.67 -0.90
N VAL A 142 -5.46 -7.67 -1.76
CA VAL A 142 -4.55 -7.74 -2.90
C VAL A 142 -3.12 -7.79 -2.39
N HIS A 143 -2.42 -8.89 -2.67
CA HIS A 143 -1.04 -9.12 -2.29
C HIS A 143 -0.10 -8.74 -3.44
N VAL A 144 0.76 -7.76 -3.19
CA VAL A 144 1.79 -7.32 -4.13
C VAL A 144 3.16 -7.48 -3.49
N GLN A 145 4.10 -8.09 -4.20
CA GLN A 145 5.48 -8.21 -3.74
C GLN A 145 6.43 -7.39 -4.61
N MET A 146 7.26 -6.58 -3.96
CA MET A 146 8.41 -5.92 -4.55
C MET A 146 9.68 -6.64 -4.12
N ALA A 147 10.46 -7.19 -5.05
CA ALA A 147 11.65 -7.97 -4.70
C ALA A 147 12.90 -7.52 -5.48
N ARG A 148 14.06 -7.56 -4.81
CA ARG A 148 15.35 -7.30 -5.45
C ARG A 148 16.46 -8.10 -4.78
N SER A 149 17.50 -8.41 -5.55
CA SER A 149 18.78 -8.86 -5.02
C SER A 149 19.71 -7.67 -4.81
N VAL A 150 20.39 -7.63 -3.66
CA VAL A 150 21.39 -6.61 -3.34
C VAL A 150 22.72 -7.29 -3.06
N LYS A 151 23.78 -6.84 -3.74
CA LYS A 151 25.14 -7.32 -3.44
C LYS A 151 25.65 -6.64 -2.17
N MET A 152 26.02 -7.42 -1.16
CA MET A 152 26.62 -6.98 0.09
C MET A 152 27.98 -7.67 0.26
N GLY A 153 29.05 -7.02 -0.20
CA GLY A 153 30.37 -7.64 -0.32
C GLY A 153 30.36 -8.75 -1.37
N ASP A 154 30.75 -9.96 -0.98
CA ASP A 154 30.76 -11.14 -1.85
C ASP A 154 29.45 -11.94 -1.83
N GLN A 155 28.45 -11.48 -1.08
CA GLN A 155 27.15 -12.16 -0.97
C GLN A 155 26.05 -11.41 -1.71
N GLU A 156 25.15 -12.16 -2.35
CA GLU A 156 23.90 -11.65 -2.89
C GLU A 156 22.77 -11.89 -1.86
N VAL A 157 22.14 -10.81 -1.41
CA VAL A 157 21.06 -10.86 -0.42
C VAL A 157 19.75 -10.50 -1.11
N ARG A 158 18.79 -11.43 -1.12
CA ARG A 158 17.43 -11.15 -1.57
C ARG A 158 16.69 -10.35 -0.50
N MET A 159 16.08 -9.26 -0.92
CA MET A 159 15.15 -8.45 -0.13
C MET A 159 13.80 -8.45 -0.81
N ALA A 160 12.72 -8.53 -0.03
CA ALA A 160 11.36 -8.36 -0.53
C ALA A 160 10.54 -7.50 0.43
N VAL A 161 9.59 -6.77 -0.15
CA VAL A 161 8.54 -6.06 0.57
C VAL A 161 7.20 -6.49 0.01
N ASP A 162 6.39 -7.09 0.87
CA ASP A 162 5.04 -7.52 0.56
C ASP A 162 4.06 -6.46 1.08
N PHE A 163 3.15 -6.03 0.22
CA PHE A 163 2.07 -5.09 0.50
C PHE A 163 0.73 -5.80 0.37
N PHE A 164 -0.16 -5.56 1.32
CA PHE A 164 -1.50 -6.12 1.33
C PHE A 164 -2.51 -4.97 1.33
N LEU A 165 -3.23 -4.81 0.21
CA LEU A 165 -4.15 -3.70 -0.05
C LEU A 165 -5.60 -4.19 -0.05
N VAL A 166 -6.47 -3.56 0.71
CA VAL A 166 -7.89 -3.91 0.80
C VAL A 166 -8.75 -2.75 0.27
N PRO A 167 -9.72 -3.00 -0.64
CA PRO A 167 -10.62 -1.96 -1.11
C PRO A 167 -11.35 -1.25 0.03
N ASN A 168 -11.48 0.08 -0.06
CA ASN A 168 -12.10 0.95 0.95
C ASN A 168 -11.45 0.91 2.34
N VAL A 169 -10.23 0.37 2.44
CA VAL A 169 -9.40 0.34 3.65
C VAL A 169 -7.97 0.81 3.36
N GLY A 170 -7.40 0.44 2.22
CA GLY A 170 -6.03 0.78 1.82
C GLY A 170 -5.02 -0.27 2.28
N LEU A 171 -3.82 0.16 2.68
CA LEU A 171 -2.78 -0.74 3.19
C LEU A 171 -3.17 -1.31 4.56
N VAL A 172 -3.30 -2.63 4.67
CA VAL A 172 -3.61 -3.31 5.93
C VAL A 172 -2.40 -4.01 6.56
N LYS A 173 -1.40 -4.36 5.76
CA LYS A 173 -0.21 -5.07 6.21
C LYS A 173 0.96 -4.81 5.26
N MET A 174 2.16 -4.73 5.82
CA MET A 174 3.42 -4.80 5.08
C MET A 174 4.34 -5.83 5.73
N GLU A 175 5.03 -6.62 4.92
CA GLU A 175 6.12 -7.49 5.41
C GLU A 175 7.42 -7.12 4.70
N LEU A 176 8.46 -6.82 5.47
CA LEU A 176 9.81 -6.66 4.94
C LEU A 176 10.57 -7.94 5.25
N SER A 177 11.09 -8.62 4.23
CA SER A 177 11.85 -9.85 4.40
C SER A 177 13.23 -9.74 3.76
N SER A 178 14.21 -10.34 4.43
CA SER A 178 15.57 -10.57 3.94
C SER A 178 16.03 -11.95 4.36
N ALA A 179 17.20 -12.39 3.88
CA ALA A 179 17.79 -13.66 4.31
C ALA A 179 17.99 -13.79 5.84
N LYS A 180 18.08 -12.67 6.58
CA LYS A 180 18.43 -12.66 8.00
C LYS A 180 17.30 -12.20 8.92
N SER A 181 16.27 -11.55 8.37
CA SER A 181 15.24 -10.92 9.19
C SER A 181 13.91 -10.82 8.45
N LYS A 182 12.83 -10.82 9.24
CA LYS A 182 11.49 -10.47 8.80
C LYS A 182 10.94 -9.43 9.78
N SER A 183 10.42 -8.34 9.24
CA SER A 183 9.71 -7.30 9.99
C SER A 183 8.31 -7.17 9.40
N THR A 184 7.33 -6.88 10.24
CA THR A 184 5.92 -6.75 9.82
C THR A 184 5.34 -5.48 10.39
N VAL A 185 4.62 -4.74 9.53
CA VAL A 185 3.79 -3.60 9.89
C VAL A 185 2.33 -4.01 9.73
N LEU A 186 1.52 -3.84 10.77
CA LEU A 186 0.12 -4.25 10.80
C LEU A 186 -0.80 -3.06 11.02
N LEU A 187 -1.95 -3.04 10.33
CA LEU A 187 -3.01 -2.11 10.63
C LEU A 187 -3.63 -2.43 11.99
N LYS A 188 -3.46 -1.48 12.90
CA LYS A 188 -4.03 -1.52 14.24
C LYS A 188 -5.42 -0.95 14.29
N GLU A 189 -5.63 0.17 13.59
CA GLU A 189 -6.89 0.90 13.59
C GLU A 189 -7.05 1.69 12.29
N ILE A 190 -8.29 1.78 11.79
CA ILE A 190 -8.70 2.76 10.79
C ILE A 190 -9.92 3.52 11.30
N LYS A 191 -9.84 4.85 11.31
CA LYS A 191 -10.95 5.75 11.62
C LYS A 191 -11.32 6.53 10.36
N LYS A 192 -12.48 6.19 9.78
CA LYS A 192 -13.02 6.91 8.62
C LYS A 192 -13.57 8.27 9.05
N ALA A 193 -13.39 9.29 8.22
CA ALA A 193 -14.06 10.56 8.42
C ALA A 193 -15.56 10.43 8.14
N GLU A 194 -16.38 11.18 8.89
CA GLU A 194 -17.83 11.26 8.73
C GLU A 194 -18.23 11.90 7.39
#